data_AF-K9WR46-F1
#
_entry.id   AF-K9WR46-F1
#
_cell.length_a   1.000
_cell.length_b   1.000
_cell.length_c   1.000
_cell.angle_alpha   90.00
_cell.angle_beta   90.00
_cell.angle_gamma   90.00
#
_symmetry.space_group_name_H-M   'P 1'
#
loop_
_entity.id
_entity.type
_entity.pdbx_description
1 polymer ?
#
loop_
_entity_poly.entity_id
_entity_poly.type
_entity_poly.pdbx_seq_one_letter_code
_entity_poly.pdbx_strand_id
1 'polypeptide(L)'
;MPKLTLERFHEAASRFEKAEAEVQRAWKQGCHCPAPGERVECWTCPYYKNLGRLIQKKLHATPEKVFALIPPAVSVNPEKDEVKEQCWELYRAGYSIEEIQRLVEVKSRRILRGWLREAGLLLTGTQYPEQLKQKCLQMYADRCTPSEIENETCVPADVVTDWAATAGISRKCKYSQETQQYCLALYSQGKSSTEIHQLTGIADKTIRAWIWKAGISRGQKRYSTRERQKCRTLYQQGKSPREIEELTGILQATIRSWVRKECWKREKELPQVCVGTQLSTLGEAACLSSQRKPAGYWTDFERLKSDILTLNAQLGQIGVMPKAAQLRQLGRYDLAMAISKYHGGYRSVASRLGLTYTGQRFGYWHDFANVEGELKAFIEQQGTPGVMPSRQQLEQAGEKPLAAAIGLHGGVLAVARRLGFKLPYGRKPRGYWKNPDNLKSELVAVAVQLGTPGVMPTREQLVQIQRAELISAIATNGGWPSVARRFGLANPNKGYTS
;
A
#
# COMPACT_ATOMS: atom_id res chain seq x y z
N MET A 1 32.78 29.63 27.49
CA MET A 1 31.62 28.75 27.75
C MET A 1 30.88 29.34 28.95
N PRO A 2 29.68 29.91 28.80
CA PRO A 2 29.08 30.71 29.86
C PRO A 2 28.66 29.82 31.03
N LYS A 3 28.92 30.26 32.27
CA LYS A 3 28.61 29.55 33.54
C LYS A 3 27.21 28.92 33.59
N LEU A 4 26.26 29.53 32.90
CA LEU A 4 24.89 29.07 32.71
C LEU A 4 24.75 27.67 32.07
N THR A 5 25.76 27.20 31.32
CA THR A 5 25.74 25.85 30.73
C THR A 5 26.21 24.79 31.72
N LEU A 6 27.23 25.09 32.54
CA LEU A 6 27.79 24.16 33.51
C LEU A 6 26.82 23.90 34.67
N GLU A 7 26.20 24.95 35.19
CA GLU A 7 25.19 24.85 36.26
C GLU A 7 24.00 23.98 35.82
N ARG A 8 23.55 24.15 34.56
CA ARG A 8 22.48 23.31 33.99
C ARG A 8 22.88 21.85 33.82
N PHE A 9 24.15 21.57 33.53
CA PHE A 9 24.67 20.20 33.47
C PHE A 9 24.71 19.57 34.87
N HIS A 10 25.18 20.29 35.89
CA HIS A 10 25.16 19.80 37.27
C HIS A 10 23.74 19.56 37.79
N GLU A 11 22.81 20.46 37.48
CA GLU A 11 21.40 20.30 37.85
C GLU A 11 20.76 19.09 37.14
N ALA A 12 21.11 18.83 35.88
CA ALA A 12 20.69 17.62 35.17
C ALA A 12 21.29 16.33 35.73
N ALA A 13 22.58 16.34 36.05
CA ALA A 13 23.27 15.20 36.66
C ALA A 13 22.66 14.85 38.03
N SER A 14 22.42 15.85 38.88
CA SER A 14 21.77 15.64 40.19
C SER A 14 20.35 15.08 40.07
N ARG A 15 19.58 15.51 39.05
CA ARG A 15 18.25 14.96 38.77
C ARG A 15 18.31 13.51 38.29
N PHE A 16 19.31 13.16 37.48
CA PHE A 16 19.58 11.78 37.07
C PHE A 16 19.93 10.90 38.26
N GLU A 17 20.89 11.29 39.09
CA GLU A 17 21.31 10.53 40.28
C GLU A 17 20.14 10.31 41.25
N LYS A 18 19.30 11.33 41.45
CA LYS A 18 18.10 11.19 42.28
C LYS A 18 17.08 10.21 41.68
N ALA A 19 16.81 10.29 40.39
CA ALA A 19 15.91 9.39 39.69
C ALA A 19 16.42 7.95 39.70
N GLU A 20 17.72 7.76 39.50
CA GLU A 20 18.39 6.46 39.60
C GLU A 20 18.26 5.88 41.01
N ALA A 21 18.59 6.63 42.05
CA ALA A 21 18.50 6.17 43.44
C ALA A 21 17.05 5.80 43.85
N GLU A 22 16.05 6.53 43.36
CA GLU A 22 14.63 6.20 43.59
C GLU A 22 14.22 4.90 42.88
N VAL A 23 14.64 4.72 41.63
CA VAL A 23 14.34 3.49 40.87
C VAL A 23 15.05 2.30 41.48
N GLN A 24 16.34 2.42 41.83
CA GLN A 24 17.11 1.35 42.45
C GLN A 24 16.48 0.88 43.79
N ARG A 25 15.90 1.79 44.58
CA ARG A 25 15.17 1.41 45.82
C ARG A 25 13.90 0.58 45.57
N ALA A 26 13.21 0.82 44.46
CA ALA A 26 11.99 0.10 44.10
C ALA A 26 12.25 -1.10 43.17
N TRP A 27 13.45 -1.19 42.61
CA TRP A 27 13.82 -2.21 41.64
C TRP A 27 14.18 -3.51 42.35
N LYS A 28 13.31 -4.51 42.19
CA LYS A 28 13.59 -5.88 42.61
C LYS A 28 14.64 -6.44 41.63
N GLN A 29 15.87 -6.67 42.09
CA GLN A 29 16.95 -7.22 41.28
C GLN A 29 16.51 -8.50 40.59
N GLY A 30 16.32 -8.44 39.26
CA GLY A 30 16.07 -9.63 38.43
C GLY A 30 17.33 -10.15 37.75
N CYS A 31 18.33 -9.29 37.54
CA CYS A 31 19.64 -9.68 37.04
C CYS A 31 20.52 -10.07 38.22
N HIS A 32 21.05 -11.29 38.24
CA HIS A 32 22.02 -11.76 39.24
C HIS A 32 23.42 -11.16 39.03
N CYS A 33 23.51 -10.03 38.31
CA CYS A 33 24.75 -9.37 38.01
C CYS A 33 25.13 -8.41 39.15
N PRO A 34 26.37 -8.47 39.67
CA PRO A 34 26.79 -7.65 40.80
C PRO A 34 26.88 -6.14 40.47
N ALA A 35 26.99 -5.79 39.18
CA ALA A 35 27.01 -4.41 38.69
C ALA A 35 26.28 -4.29 37.32
N PRO A 36 24.95 -4.09 37.30
CA PRO A 36 24.18 -3.98 36.07
C PRO A 36 24.54 -2.72 35.29
N GLY A 37 24.99 -2.89 34.04
CA GLY A 37 25.31 -1.77 33.14
C GLY A 37 26.79 -1.49 32.92
N GLU A 38 27.66 -1.96 33.83
CA GLU A 38 29.11 -1.75 33.75
C GLU A 38 29.79 -2.70 32.75
N ARG A 39 29.16 -3.84 32.44
CA ARG A 39 29.68 -4.81 31.47
C ARG A 39 29.01 -4.62 30.11
N VAL A 40 29.77 -4.87 29.04
CA VAL A 40 29.29 -4.77 27.65
C VAL A 40 28.10 -5.71 27.40
N GLU A 41 28.07 -6.87 28.05
CA GLU A 41 26.97 -7.85 27.99
C GLU A 41 25.64 -7.29 28.53
N CYS A 42 25.69 -6.30 29.45
CA CYS A 42 24.50 -5.66 29.98
C CYS A 42 23.79 -4.78 28.95
N TRP A 43 24.45 -4.37 27.87
CA TRP A 43 23.86 -3.46 26.87
C TRP A 43 22.76 -4.12 26.06
N THR A 44 22.77 -5.45 25.95
CA THR A 44 21.68 -6.23 25.34
C THR A 44 20.70 -6.78 26.38
N CYS A 45 21.09 -6.83 27.66
CA CYS A 45 20.30 -7.37 28.77
C CYS A 45 18.93 -6.68 28.94
N PRO A 46 17.82 -7.44 28.90
CA PRO A 46 16.47 -6.89 29.09
C PRO A 46 16.26 -6.22 30.45
N TYR A 47 16.88 -6.74 31.51
CA TYR A 47 16.78 -6.19 32.86
C TYR A 47 17.43 -4.80 32.96
N TYR A 48 18.61 -4.64 32.36
CA TYR A 48 19.30 -3.34 32.31
C TYR A 48 18.57 -2.33 31.43
N LYS A 49 18.04 -2.76 30.28
CA LYS A 49 17.18 -1.92 29.42
C LYS A 49 15.92 -1.46 30.14
N ASN A 50 15.31 -2.33 30.95
CA ASN A 50 14.14 -1.98 31.77
C ASN A 50 14.51 -0.96 32.86
N LEU A 51 15.62 -1.20 33.58
CA LEU A 51 16.15 -0.26 34.57
C LEU A 51 16.34 1.14 33.95
N GLY A 52 17.00 1.23 32.79
CA GLY A 52 17.17 2.49 32.07
C GLY A 52 15.84 3.16 31.68
N ARG A 53 14.85 2.39 31.20
CA ARG A 53 13.51 2.91 30.90
C ARG A 53 12.76 3.43 32.14
N LEU A 54 12.93 2.78 33.30
CA LEU A 54 12.32 3.23 34.56
C LEU A 54 12.93 4.54 35.05
N ILE A 55 14.26 4.67 34.99
CA ILE A 55 14.98 5.91 35.32
C ILE A 55 14.51 7.03 34.39
N GLN A 56 14.45 6.76 33.08
CA GLN A 56 13.97 7.70 32.08
C GLN A 56 12.52 8.16 32.35
N LYS A 57 11.62 7.25 32.75
CA LYS A 57 10.23 7.60 33.11
C LYS A 57 10.15 8.55 34.31
N LYS A 58 11.05 8.41 35.28
CA LYS A 58 11.15 9.30 36.44
C LYS A 58 11.72 10.68 36.08
N LEU A 59 12.58 10.75 35.06
CA LEU A 59 13.16 11.99 34.55
C LEU A 59 12.20 12.86 33.73
N HIS A 60 11.20 12.26 33.06
CA HIS A 60 10.32 12.94 32.10
C HIS A 60 9.38 14.04 32.67
N ALA A 61 9.55 14.49 33.91
CA ALA A 61 8.80 15.64 34.44
C ALA A 61 9.13 16.97 33.74
N THR A 62 10.30 17.08 33.08
CA THR A 62 10.61 18.17 32.12
C THR A 62 11.41 17.63 30.94
N PRO A 63 11.08 17.96 29.68
CA PRO A 63 11.79 17.41 28.52
C PRO A 63 13.11 18.16 28.30
N GLU A 64 14.18 17.68 28.91
CA GLU A 64 15.53 18.14 28.59
C GLU A 64 15.93 17.67 27.19
N LYS A 65 15.79 18.57 26.23
CA LYS A 65 16.14 18.34 24.81
C LYS A 65 17.65 18.22 24.54
N VAL A 66 18.49 18.19 25.58
CA VAL A 66 19.96 18.32 25.44
C VAL A 66 20.69 16.98 25.57
N PHE A 67 20.06 15.94 26.10
CA PHE A 67 20.68 14.61 26.12
C PHE A 67 20.35 13.84 24.85
N ALA A 68 21.39 13.25 24.25
CA ALA A 68 21.23 12.30 23.17
C ALA A 68 20.33 11.17 23.65
N LEU A 69 19.22 10.96 22.95
CA LEU A 69 18.46 9.72 23.04
C LEU A 69 19.45 8.57 22.91
N ILE A 70 19.46 7.65 23.87
CA ILE A 70 20.15 6.36 23.75
C ILE A 70 19.80 5.84 22.35
N PRO A 71 20.78 5.63 21.46
CA PRO A 71 20.47 5.18 20.11
C PRO A 71 19.65 3.89 20.23
N PRO A 72 18.54 3.75 19.47
CA PRO A 72 17.78 2.51 19.50
C PRO A 72 18.75 1.37 19.21
N ALA A 73 18.76 0.38 20.09
CA ALA A 73 19.62 -0.79 19.96
C ALA A 73 19.51 -1.29 18.52
N VAL A 74 20.68 -1.45 17.87
CA VAL A 74 20.79 -2.16 16.60
C VAL A 74 20.00 -3.44 16.75
N SER A 75 18.99 -3.63 15.90
CA SER A 75 18.16 -4.83 15.90
C SER A 75 19.03 -6.01 15.48
N VAL A 76 19.68 -6.63 16.47
CA VAL A 76 20.09 -8.02 16.36
C VAL A 76 18.76 -8.76 16.33
N ASN A 77 18.32 -9.21 15.16
CA ASN A 77 17.19 -10.13 15.07
C ASN A 77 17.58 -11.36 15.90
N PRO A 78 16.98 -11.59 17.08
CA PRO A 78 17.21 -12.84 17.77
C PRO A 78 16.58 -13.92 16.91
N GLU A 79 17.21 -15.07 16.80
CA GLU A 79 16.63 -16.20 16.09
C GLU A 79 15.24 -16.46 16.67
N LYS A 80 14.28 -16.78 15.79
CA LYS A 80 12.84 -16.86 16.11
C LYS A 80 12.56 -17.77 17.31
N ASP A 81 13.45 -18.72 17.60
CA ASP A 81 13.31 -19.69 18.68
C ASP A 81 13.82 -19.17 20.04
N GLU A 82 14.83 -18.30 20.08
CA GLU A 82 15.29 -17.65 21.31
C GLU A 82 14.23 -16.68 21.87
N VAL A 83 13.53 -15.96 20.98
CA VAL A 83 12.40 -15.08 21.35
C VAL A 83 11.22 -15.89 21.90
N LYS A 84 11.00 -17.11 21.38
CA LYS A 84 9.94 -18.00 21.87
C LYS A 84 10.24 -18.49 23.27
N GLU A 85 11.45 -18.96 23.51
CA GLU A 85 11.89 -19.44 24.83
C GLU A 85 11.76 -18.35 25.88
N GLN A 86 12.19 -17.12 25.58
CA GLN A 86 12.00 -15.96 26.46
C GLN A 86 10.53 -15.68 26.77
N CYS A 87 9.63 -15.82 25.77
CA CYS A 87 8.20 -15.68 26.00
C CYS A 87 7.63 -16.77 26.91
N TRP A 88 8.14 -18.01 26.81
CA TRP A 88 7.73 -19.13 27.65
C TRP A 88 8.16 -18.94 29.10
N GLU A 89 9.40 -18.51 29.32
CA GLU A 89 9.93 -18.25 30.66
C GLU A 89 9.17 -17.13 31.37
N LEU A 90 8.89 -16.03 30.66
CA LEU A 90 8.10 -14.94 31.23
C LEU A 90 6.67 -15.38 31.59
N TYR A 91 6.06 -16.24 30.77
CA TYR A 91 4.75 -16.80 31.10
C TYR A 91 4.80 -17.75 32.31
N ARG A 92 5.83 -18.60 32.40
CA ARG A 92 6.07 -19.45 33.58
C ARG A 92 6.34 -18.63 34.85
N ALA A 93 6.94 -17.47 34.71
CA ALA A 93 7.17 -16.52 35.80
C ALA A 93 5.91 -15.73 36.21
N GLY A 94 4.74 -16.00 35.60
CA GLY A 94 3.45 -15.44 35.99
C GLY A 94 3.10 -14.09 35.35
N TYR A 95 3.84 -13.65 34.32
CA TYR A 95 3.51 -12.42 33.59
C TYR A 95 2.30 -12.65 32.67
N SER A 96 1.41 -11.66 32.59
CA SER A 96 0.28 -11.70 31.67
C SER A 96 0.75 -11.63 30.21
N ILE A 97 -0.06 -12.16 29.28
CA ILE A 97 0.26 -12.14 27.85
C ILE A 97 0.45 -10.69 27.32
N GLU A 98 -0.26 -9.73 27.91
CA GLU A 98 -0.10 -8.32 27.58
C GLU A 98 1.24 -7.73 28.05
N GLU A 99 1.71 -8.12 29.23
CA GLU A 99 3.00 -7.71 29.76
C GLU A 99 4.14 -8.33 28.95
N ILE A 100 4.04 -9.62 28.62
CA ILE A 100 5.03 -10.31 27.79
C ILE A 100 5.12 -9.66 26.40
N GLN A 101 3.99 -9.31 25.78
CA GLN A 101 4.00 -8.62 24.49
C GLN A 101 4.73 -7.26 24.57
N ARG A 102 4.52 -6.50 25.64
CA ARG A 102 5.18 -5.21 25.87
C ARG A 102 6.68 -5.37 26.13
N LEU A 103 7.08 -6.45 26.82
CA LEU A 103 8.46 -6.72 27.20
C LEU A 103 9.32 -7.25 26.04
N VAL A 104 8.77 -8.14 25.21
CA VAL A 104 9.51 -8.86 24.14
C VAL A 104 9.30 -8.23 22.75
N GLU A 105 8.54 -7.13 22.66
CA GLU A 105 8.25 -6.40 21.40
C GLU A 105 7.63 -7.29 20.28
N VAL A 106 6.88 -8.32 20.68
CA VAL A 106 6.18 -9.20 19.72
C VAL A 106 5.06 -8.42 19.01
N LYS A 107 5.14 -8.40 17.66
CA LYS A 107 4.23 -7.63 16.80
C LYS A 107 2.74 -7.95 16.99
N SER A 108 2.40 -9.15 17.48
CA SER A 108 1.01 -9.55 17.69
C SER A 108 0.85 -10.54 18.84
N ARG A 109 -0.13 -10.28 19.73
CA ARG A 109 -0.59 -11.22 20.77
C ARG A 109 -1.00 -12.59 20.20
N ARG A 110 -1.43 -12.64 18.94
CA ARG A 110 -1.82 -13.88 18.26
C ARG A 110 -0.63 -14.80 18.02
N ILE A 111 0.53 -14.22 17.71
CA ILE A 111 1.78 -14.98 17.47
C ILE A 111 2.30 -15.53 18.79
N LEU A 112 2.36 -14.68 19.82
CA LEU A 112 2.75 -15.06 21.19
C LEU A 112 1.89 -16.22 21.74
N ARG A 113 0.56 -16.16 21.55
CA ARG A 113 -0.35 -17.25 21.93
C ARG A 113 -0.13 -18.52 21.12
N GLY A 114 0.22 -18.40 19.84
CA GLY A 114 0.60 -19.55 19.01
C GLY A 114 1.81 -20.27 19.59
N TRP A 115 2.84 -19.52 19.98
CA TRP A 115 4.05 -20.07 20.59
C TRP A 115 3.79 -20.70 21.96
N LEU A 116 2.94 -20.10 22.79
CA LEU A 116 2.57 -20.66 24.09
C LEU A 116 1.72 -21.93 23.96
N ARG A 117 0.89 -22.04 22.92
CA ARG A 117 0.13 -23.27 22.60
C ARG A 117 1.02 -24.38 22.05
N GLU A 118 1.97 -24.03 21.18
CA GLU A 118 3.00 -24.96 20.68
C GLU A 118 3.79 -25.58 21.84
N ALA A 119 4.07 -24.80 22.89
CA ALA A 119 4.74 -25.26 24.11
C ALA A 119 3.82 -25.94 25.15
N GLY A 120 2.52 -26.07 24.87
CA GLY A 120 1.55 -26.64 25.81
C GLY A 120 1.29 -25.81 27.07
N LEU A 121 1.76 -24.55 27.13
CA LEU A 121 1.59 -23.66 28.27
C LEU A 121 0.22 -22.97 28.28
N LEU A 122 -0.43 -22.86 27.12
CA LEU A 122 -1.81 -22.38 26.99
C LEU A 122 -2.73 -23.51 26.55
N LEU A 123 -3.75 -23.77 27.37
CA LEU A 123 -4.79 -24.74 27.04
C LEU A 123 -5.73 -24.20 25.95
N THR A 124 -6.22 -25.10 25.10
CA THR A 124 -7.26 -24.79 24.11
C THR A 124 -8.65 -24.86 24.74
N GLY A 125 -9.64 -24.19 24.14
CA GLY A 125 -10.97 -23.97 24.76
C GLY A 125 -11.72 -25.23 25.22
N THR A 126 -11.38 -26.41 24.70
CA THR A 126 -11.95 -27.71 25.10
C THR A 126 -11.24 -28.39 26.26
N GLN A 127 -10.08 -27.87 26.69
CA GLN A 127 -9.22 -28.47 27.72
C GLN A 127 -9.37 -27.81 29.09
N TYR A 128 -10.16 -26.73 29.22
CA TYR A 128 -10.40 -26.07 30.50
C TYR A 128 -11.47 -26.83 31.30
N PRO A 129 -11.29 -27.03 32.62
CA PRO A 129 -12.31 -27.60 33.48
C PRO A 129 -13.59 -26.75 33.47
N GLU A 130 -14.76 -27.40 33.41
CA GLU A 130 -16.05 -26.68 33.35
C GLU A 130 -16.27 -25.80 34.60
N GLN A 131 -15.79 -26.23 35.78
CA GLN A 131 -15.84 -25.43 37.01
C GLN A 131 -15.11 -24.08 36.88
N LEU A 132 -13.94 -24.08 36.23
CA LEU A 132 -13.15 -22.87 36.01
C LEU A 132 -13.84 -21.93 35.02
N LYS A 133 -14.46 -22.50 33.97
CA LYS A 133 -15.28 -21.75 33.02
C LYS A 133 -16.49 -21.10 33.69
N GLN A 134 -17.22 -21.82 34.54
CA GLN A 134 -18.33 -21.26 35.30
C GLN A 134 -17.89 -20.14 36.25
N LYS A 135 -16.75 -20.30 36.96
CA LYS A 135 -16.16 -19.23 37.78
C LYS A 135 -15.85 -17.97 36.95
N CYS A 136 -15.23 -18.12 35.78
CA CYS A 136 -14.91 -16.99 34.89
C CYS A 136 -16.18 -16.28 34.38
N LEU A 137 -17.22 -17.04 34.04
CA LEU A 137 -18.50 -16.49 33.60
C LEU A 137 -19.22 -15.74 34.72
N GLN A 138 -19.17 -16.25 35.95
CA GLN A 138 -19.71 -15.58 37.13
C GLN A 138 -18.99 -14.25 37.41
N MET A 139 -17.66 -14.26 37.43
CA MET A 139 -16.86 -13.03 37.56
C MET A 139 -17.16 -12.03 36.45
N TYR A 140 -17.40 -12.51 35.22
CA TYR A 140 -17.83 -11.68 34.10
C TYR A 140 -19.28 -11.20 34.23
N ALA A 141 -20.16 -11.90 34.93
CA ALA A 141 -21.50 -11.38 35.28
C ALA A 141 -21.37 -10.27 36.34
N ASP A 142 -20.47 -10.44 37.30
CA ASP A 142 -20.18 -9.53 38.42
C ASP A 142 -19.36 -8.28 38.01
N ARG A 143 -19.37 -7.96 36.71
CA ARG A 143 -18.73 -6.79 36.08
C ARG A 143 -17.20 -6.78 36.02
N CYS A 144 -16.50 -7.81 36.46
CA CYS A 144 -15.04 -7.91 36.27
C CYS A 144 -14.68 -7.86 34.78
N THR A 145 -13.60 -7.18 34.42
CA THR A 145 -13.10 -7.12 33.05
C THR A 145 -12.42 -8.44 32.67
N PRO A 146 -12.40 -8.82 31.38
CA PRO A 146 -11.66 -10.00 30.93
C PRO A 146 -10.19 -10.05 31.37
N SER A 147 -9.54 -8.89 31.48
CA SER A 147 -8.15 -8.78 31.94
C SER A 147 -8.01 -9.03 33.45
N GLU A 148 -8.95 -8.54 34.27
CA GLU A 148 -8.98 -8.84 35.71
C GLU A 148 -9.24 -10.34 35.96
N ILE A 149 -10.13 -10.94 35.17
CA ILE A 149 -10.40 -12.38 35.21
C ILE A 149 -9.15 -13.17 34.79
N GLU A 150 -8.42 -12.73 33.75
CA GLU A 150 -7.17 -13.35 33.32
C GLU A 150 -6.10 -13.31 34.42
N ASN A 151 -5.99 -12.19 35.13
CA ASN A 151 -5.04 -12.06 36.24
C ASN A 151 -5.39 -12.97 37.42
N GLU A 152 -6.67 -13.15 37.72
CA GLU A 152 -7.10 -13.98 38.87
C GLU A 152 -7.14 -15.47 38.56
N THR A 153 -7.54 -15.85 37.34
CA THR A 153 -7.80 -17.26 36.97
C THR A 153 -6.75 -17.85 36.04
N CYS A 154 -5.82 -17.03 35.55
CA CYS A 154 -4.87 -17.36 34.49
C CYS A 154 -5.53 -17.80 33.16
N VAL A 155 -6.86 -17.68 33.04
CA VAL A 155 -7.58 -17.96 31.79
C VAL A 155 -7.45 -16.74 30.87
N PRO A 156 -6.97 -16.90 29.63
CA PRO A 156 -6.81 -15.77 28.71
C PRO A 156 -8.10 -14.97 28.49
N ALA A 157 -8.00 -13.63 28.52
CA ALA A 157 -9.14 -12.72 28.40
C ALA A 157 -10.00 -12.94 27.14
N ASP A 158 -9.41 -13.40 26.04
CA ASP A 158 -10.15 -13.74 24.81
C ASP A 158 -10.98 -15.02 24.96
N VAL A 159 -10.47 -16.02 25.66
CA VAL A 159 -11.23 -17.26 25.98
C VAL A 159 -12.42 -16.92 26.86
N VAL A 160 -12.24 -16.07 27.88
CA VAL A 160 -13.33 -15.56 28.72
C VAL A 160 -14.36 -14.78 27.89
N THR A 161 -13.90 -13.96 26.94
CA THR A 161 -14.77 -13.19 26.05
C THR A 161 -15.58 -14.11 25.12
N ASP A 162 -14.97 -15.18 24.60
CA ASP A 162 -15.63 -16.16 23.76
C ASP A 162 -16.67 -16.96 24.57
N TRP A 163 -16.33 -17.40 25.79
CA TRP A 163 -17.29 -18.04 26.68
C TRP A 163 -18.47 -17.14 27.01
N ALA A 164 -18.22 -15.85 27.30
CA ALA A 164 -19.29 -14.88 27.54
C ALA A 164 -20.18 -14.65 26.29
N ALA A 165 -19.60 -14.73 25.09
CA ALA A 165 -20.35 -14.67 23.84
C ALA A 165 -21.20 -15.93 23.61
N THR A 166 -20.66 -17.12 23.87
CA THR A 166 -21.39 -18.39 23.78
C THR A 166 -22.50 -18.49 24.82
N ALA A 167 -22.28 -17.97 26.03
CA ALA A 167 -23.26 -17.92 27.10
C ALA A 167 -24.29 -16.77 26.94
N GLY A 168 -24.16 -15.94 25.91
CA GLY A 168 -25.10 -14.85 25.63
C GLY A 168 -25.01 -13.63 26.58
N ILE A 169 -24.04 -13.60 27.50
CA ILE A 169 -23.85 -12.51 28.48
C ILE A 169 -22.83 -11.46 28.01
N SER A 170 -22.40 -11.50 26.75
CA SER A 170 -21.38 -10.60 26.21
C SER A 170 -21.82 -9.14 26.24
N ARG A 171 -21.04 -8.31 26.94
CA ARG A 171 -21.27 -6.85 27.03
C ARG A 171 -20.98 -6.10 25.72
N LYS A 172 -20.46 -6.79 24.69
CA LYS A 172 -20.13 -6.21 23.36
C LYS A 172 -21.34 -6.07 22.42
N CYS A 173 -22.54 -6.49 22.82
CA CYS A 173 -23.71 -6.34 21.96
C CYS A 173 -24.27 -4.91 22.04
N LYS A 174 -23.85 -4.05 21.11
CA LYS A 174 -24.32 -2.66 20.99
C LYS A 174 -25.82 -2.55 20.68
N TYR A 175 -26.45 -3.62 20.20
CA TYR A 175 -27.85 -3.64 19.76
C TYR A 175 -28.55 -4.91 20.28
N SER A 176 -29.80 -4.78 20.71
CA SER A 176 -30.61 -5.90 21.20
C SER A 176 -31.06 -6.82 20.06
N GLN A 177 -31.39 -8.08 20.41
CA GLN A 177 -31.90 -9.06 19.45
C GLN A 177 -33.24 -8.62 18.83
N GLU A 178 -34.10 -7.97 19.61
CA GLU A 178 -35.37 -7.38 19.15
C GLU A 178 -35.14 -6.31 18.07
N THR A 179 -34.14 -5.45 18.27
CA THR A 179 -33.77 -4.40 17.31
C THR A 179 -33.27 -4.99 16.01
N GLN A 180 -32.47 -6.07 16.09
CA GLN A 180 -32.02 -6.81 14.90
C GLN A 180 -33.21 -7.44 14.16
N GLN A 181 -34.13 -8.09 14.85
CA GLN A 181 -35.33 -8.70 14.25
C GLN A 181 -36.23 -7.66 13.60
N TYR A 182 -36.43 -6.50 14.23
CA TYR A 182 -37.17 -5.38 13.66
C TYR A 182 -36.56 -4.89 12.33
N CYS A 183 -35.23 -4.73 12.28
CA CYS A 183 -34.53 -4.35 11.04
C CYS A 183 -34.71 -5.40 9.93
N LEU A 184 -34.64 -6.69 10.27
CA LEU A 184 -34.85 -7.77 9.31
C LEU A 184 -36.29 -7.80 8.81
N ALA A 185 -37.28 -7.57 9.67
CA ALA A 185 -38.69 -7.47 9.29
C ALA A 185 -38.95 -6.31 8.32
N LEU A 186 -38.38 -5.12 8.60
CA LEU A 186 -38.46 -3.97 7.68
C LEU A 186 -37.81 -4.28 6.32
N TYR A 187 -36.72 -5.04 6.31
CA TYR A 187 -36.09 -5.50 5.08
C TYR A 187 -36.92 -6.58 4.37
N SER A 188 -37.64 -7.44 5.06
CA SER A 188 -38.58 -8.36 4.39
C SER A 188 -39.77 -7.61 3.77
N GLN A 189 -40.20 -6.50 4.36
CA GLN A 189 -41.29 -5.64 3.88
C GLN A 189 -40.95 -4.77 2.65
N GLY A 190 -39.72 -4.82 2.14
CA GLY A 190 -39.35 -4.07 0.93
C GLY A 190 -38.51 -2.81 1.16
N LYS A 191 -38.26 -2.38 2.41
CA LYS A 191 -37.39 -1.24 2.69
C LYS A 191 -35.92 -1.54 2.42
N SER A 192 -35.21 -0.64 1.77
CA SER A 192 -33.76 -0.74 1.53
C SER A 192 -32.97 -0.59 2.82
N SER A 193 -31.72 -1.09 2.85
CA SER A 193 -30.85 -0.95 4.02
C SER A 193 -30.57 0.53 4.38
N THR A 194 -30.60 1.42 3.39
CA THR A 194 -30.52 2.87 3.55
C THR A 194 -31.75 3.47 4.20
N GLU A 195 -32.96 3.04 3.82
CA GLU A 195 -34.20 3.49 4.46
C GLU A 195 -34.31 2.96 5.89
N ILE A 196 -33.86 1.72 6.13
CA ILE A 196 -33.82 1.15 7.48
C ILE A 196 -32.82 1.92 8.36
N HIS A 197 -31.68 2.32 7.81
CA HIS A 197 -30.73 3.20 8.51
C HIS A 197 -31.38 4.53 8.91
N GLN A 198 -32.12 5.17 7.99
CA GLN A 198 -32.82 6.43 8.30
C GLN A 198 -33.89 6.25 9.38
N LEU A 199 -34.59 5.12 9.41
CA LEU A 199 -35.66 4.84 10.38
C LEU A 199 -35.13 4.42 11.76
N THR A 200 -34.00 3.72 11.81
CA THR A 200 -33.49 3.09 13.05
C THR A 200 -32.24 3.76 13.60
N GLY A 201 -31.57 4.61 12.82
CA GLY A 201 -30.27 5.21 13.15
C GLY A 201 -29.10 4.22 13.13
N ILE A 202 -29.34 2.94 12.81
CA ILE A 202 -28.32 1.89 12.82
C ILE A 202 -27.52 1.97 11.53
N ALA A 203 -26.19 1.93 11.62
CA ALA A 203 -25.31 2.04 10.46
C ALA A 203 -25.64 0.99 9.40
N ASP A 204 -25.75 1.43 8.15
CA ASP A 204 -26.11 0.60 6.99
C ASP A 204 -25.22 -0.66 6.83
N LYS A 205 -23.92 -0.57 7.17
CA LYS A 205 -23.01 -1.73 7.16
C LYS A 205 -23.46 -2.83 8.13
N THR A 206 -23.96 -2.47 9.31
CA THR A 206 -24.43 -3.41 10.34
C THR A 206 -25.71 -4.11 9.87
N ILE A 207 -26.65 -3.34 9.31
CA ILE A 207 -27.90 -3.87 8.76
C ILE A 207 -27.61 -4.87 7.62
N ARG A 208 -26.69 -4.52 6.70
CA ARG A 208 -26.27 -5.43 5.62
C ARG A 208 -25.63 -6.73 6.14
N ALA A 209 -24.85 -6.66 7.23
CA ALA A 209 -24.28 -7.84 7.85
C ALA A 209 -25.36 -8.74 8.48
N TRP A 210 -26.38 -8.17 9.12
CA TRP A 210 -27.52 -8.92 9.64
C TRP A 210 -28.33 -9.59 8.54
N ILE A 211 -28.63 -8.88 7.46
CA ILE A 211 -29.34 -9.42 6.28
C ILE A 211 -28.58 -10.59 5.67
N TRP A 212 -27.26 -10.45 5.49
CA TRP A 212 -26.40 -11.51 4.96
C TRP A 212 -26.39 -12.74 5.88
N LYS A 213 -26.25 -12.53 7.20
CA LYS A 213 -26.27 -13.62 8.19
C LYS A 213 -27.63 -14.33 8.27
N ALA A 214 -28.72 -13.59 8.05
CA ALA A 214 -30.07 -14.15 7.99
C ALA A 214 -30.39 -14.83 6.65
N GLY A 215 -29.50 -14.75 5.65
CA GLY A 215 -29.69 -15.35 4.33
C GLY A 215 -30.82 -14.71 3.50
N ILE A 216 -31.29 -13.51 3.88
CA ILE A 216 -32.42 -12.86 3.21
C ILE A 216 -31.91 -12.13 1.96
N SER A 217 -32.22 -12.67 0.77
CA SER A 217 -31.88 -12.07 -0.52
C SER A 217 -33.13 -11.81 -1.34
N ARG A 218 -33.27 -10.61 -1.90
CA ARG A 218 -34.40 -10.26 -2.79
C ARG A 218 -34.24 -10.74 -4.24
N GLY A 219 -33.17 -11.48 -4.54
CA GLY A 219 -32.79 -11.82 -5.91
C GLY A 219 -32.38 -10.58 -6.73
N GLN A 220 -31.53 -10.76 -7.73
CA GLN A 220 -31.27 -9.68 -8.68
C GLN A 220 -32.46 -9.58 -9.64
N LYS A 221 -32.94 -8.35 -9.93
CA LYS A 221 -33.92 -8.11 -11.00
C LYS A 221 -33.36 -8.67 -12.31
N ARG A 222 -33.88 -9.81 -12.77
CA ARG A 222 -33.45 -10.47 -14.00
C ARG A 222 -34.19 -9.84 -15.17
N TYR A 223 -33.46 -9.04 -15.97
CA TYR A 223 -33.98 -8.52 -17.22
C TYR A 223 -34.10 -9.66 -18.24
N SER A 224 -35.19 -9.67 -19.00
CA SER A 224 -35.44 -10.66 -20.04
C SER A 224 -34.43 -10.53 -21.20
N THR A 225 -34.21 -11.63 -21.92
CA THR A 225 -33.33 -11.65 -23.10
C THR A 225 -33.79 -10.64 -24.17
N ARG A 226 -35.11 -10.44 -24.28
CA ARG A 226 -35.73 -9.49 -25.23
C ARG A 226 -35.42 -8.03 -24.87
N GLU A 227 -35.53 -7.65 -23.60
CA GLU A 227 -35.19 -6.30 -23.13
C GLU A 227 -33.71 -5.98 -23.34
N ARG A 228 -32.85 -6.98 -23.10
CA ARG A 228 -31.40 -6.87 -23.29
C ARG A 228 -31.03 -6.70 -24.77
N GLN A 229 -31.66 -7.46 -25.66
CA GLN A 229 -31.49 -7.31 -27.11
C GLN A 229 -31.98 -5.95 -27.60
N LYS A 230 -33.13 -5.46 -27.11
CA LYS A 230 -33.65 -4.12 -27.43
C LYS A 230 -32.67 -3.02 -27.01
N CYS A 231 -32.04 -3.12 -25.84
CA CYS A 231 -31.01 -2.16 -25.43
C CYS A 231 -29.76 -2.23 -26.31
N ARG A 232 -29.39 -3.43 -26.77
CA ARG A 232 -28.24 -3.63 -27.65
C ARG A 232 -28.46 -2.99 -29.01
N THR A 233 -29.63 -3.18 -29.62
CA THR A 233 -29.95 -2.59 -30.93
C THR A 233 -29.97 -1.06 -30.86
N LEU A 234 -30.61 -0.49 -29.83
CA LEU A 234 -30.62 0.96 -29.62
C LEU A 234 -29.21 1.53 -29.39
N TYR A 235 -28.35 0.80 -28.68
CA TYR A 235 -26.96 1.22 -28.48
C TYR A 235 -26.14 1.15 -29.78
N GLN A 236 -26.36 0.12 -30.62
CA GLN A 236 -25.71 -0.01 -31.92
C GLN A 236 -26.10 1.12 -32.87
N GLN A 237 -27.37 1.54 -32.84
CA GLN A 237 -27.92 2.71 -33.54
C GLN A 237 -27.37 4.06 -33.04
N GLY A 238 -26.39 4.06 -32.13
CA GLY A 238 -25.72 5.28 -31.66
C GLY A 238 -26.36 5.93 -30.44
N LYS A 239 -27.49 5.44 -29.93
CA LYS A 239 -28.14 6.04 -28.75
C LYS A 239 -27.26 5.91 -27.50
N SER A 240 -27.25 6.95 -26.68
CA SER A 240 -26.57 6.99 -25.39
C SER A 240 -27.28 6.09 -24.37
N PRO A 241 -26.56 5.57 -23.36
CA PRO A 241 -27.19 4.83 -22.26
C PRO A 241 -28.30 5.59 -21.53
N ARG A 242 -28.30 6.93 -21.57
CA ARG A 242 -29.34 7.78 -20.99
C ARG A 242 -30.61 7.77 -21.85
N GLU A 243 -30.47 7.94 -23.16
CA GLU A 243 -31.61 7.87 -24.09
C GLU A 243 -32.21 6.46 -24.13
N ILE A 244 -31.39 5.42 -23.96
CA ILE A 244 -31.89 4.04 -23.87
C ILE A 244 -32.66 3.82 -22.57
N GLU A 245 -32.25 4.43 -21.45
CA GLU A 245 -32.99 4.39 -20.19
C GLU A 245 -34.37 5.03 -20.34
N GLU A 246 -34.46 6.20 -20.99
CA GLU A 246 -35.72 6.88 -21.28
C GLU A 246 -36.65 6.02 -22.16
N LEU A 247 -36.10 5.25 -23.11
CA LEU A 247 -36.87 4.40 -24.04
C LEU A 247 -37.24 3.01 -23.51
N THR A 248 -36.53 2.51 -22.50
CA THR A 248 -36.69 1.12 -22.03
C THR A 248 -37.02 1.01 -20.54
N GLY A 249 -36.90 2.11 -19.77
CA GLY A 249 -37.03 2.10 -18.31
C GLY A 249 -35.91 1.32 -17.60
N ILE A 250 -34.86 0.90 -18.32
CA ILE A 250 -33.72 0.18 -17.75
C ILE A 250 -32.65 1.20 -17.37
N LEU A 251 -32.27 1.19 -16.09
CA LEU A 251 -31.25 2.08 -15.53
C LEU A 251 -29.98 2.14 -16.41
N GLN A 252 -29.48 3.35 -16.71
CA GLN A 252 -28.25 3.55 -17.47
C GLN A 252 -27.04 2.81 -16.88
N ALA A 253 -27.01 2.60 -15.56
CA ALA A 253 -25.96 1.83 -14.88
C ALA A 253 -25.96 0.35 -15.30
N THR A 254 -27.14 -0.24 -15.47
CA THR A 254 -27.32 -1.60 -15.99
C THR A 254 -26.87 -1.68 -17.45
N ILE A 255 -27.27 -0.71 -18.28
CA ILE A 255 -26.89 -0.66 -19.70
C ILE A 255 -25.37 -0.53 -19.86
N ARG A 256 -24.72 0.37 -19.11
CA ARG A 256 -23.25 0.51 -19.09
C ARG A 256 -22.54 -0.78 -18.67
N SER A 257 -23.12 -1.52 -17.72
CA SER A 257 -22.61 -2.83 -17.28
C SER A 257 -22.68 -3.87 -18.40
N TRP A 258 -23.78 -3.91 -19.16
CA TRP A 258 -23.92 -4.79 -20.33
C TRP A 258 -22.95 -4.44 -21.44
N VAL A 259 -22.85 -3.15 -21.81
CA VAL A 259 -21.89 -2.66 -22.81
C VAL A 259 -20.46 -3.08 -22.47
N ARG A 260 -20.05 -2.97 -21.19
CA ARG A 260 -18.71 -3.36 -20.73
C ARG A 260 -18.49 -4.87 -20.75
N LYS A 261 -19.48 -5.66 -20.35
CA LYS A 261 -19.37 -7.12 -20.26
C LYS A 261 -19.46 -7.82 -21.63
N GLU A 262 -20.23 -7.26 -22.54
CA GLU A 262 -20.51 -7.84 -23.86
C GLU A 262 -19.86 -7.07 -25.02
N CYS A 263 -19.10 -6.01 -24.73
CA CYS A 263 -18.35 -5.22 -25.71
C CYS A 263 -19.21 -4.70 -26.88
N TRP A 264 -20.40 -4.12 -26.58
CA TRP A 264 -21.26 -3.55 -27.62
C TRP A 264 -20.57 -2.37 -28.33
N LYS A 265 -20.62 -2.34 -29.67
CA LYS A 265 -20.04 -1.29 -30.52
C LYS A 265 -21.14 -0.45 -31.17
N ARG A 266 -20.85 0.82 -31.46
CA ARG A 266 -21.72 1.71 -32.24
C ARG A 266 -21.42 1.59 -33.72
N GLU A 267 -22.45 1.62 -34.55
CA GLU A 267 -22.35 1.71 -36.00
C GLU A 267 -21.99 3.17 -36.35
N LYS A 268 -20.86 3.40 -37.01
CA LYS A 268 -20.47 4.76 -37.46
C LYS A 268 -21.15 5.03 -38.79
N GLU A 269 -21.79 6.19 -38.93
CA GLU A 269 -22.36 6.70 -40.18
C GLU A 269 -21.28 6.79 -41.28
N LEU A 270 -21.56 6.22 -42.45
CA LEU A 270 -20.75 6.33 -43.67
C LEU A 270 -21.24 7.52 -44.51
N PRO A 271 -20.39 8.49 -44.89
CA PRO A 271 -20.72 9.45 -45.94
C PRO A 271 -20.64 8.81 -47.33
N GLN A 272 -21.59 9.15 -48.21
CA GLN A 272 -21.70 8.63 -49.58
C GLN A 272 -20.79 9.34 -50.60
N VAL A 273 -20.42 8.56 -51.64
CA VAL A 273 -19.98 8.88 -53.01
C VAL A 273 -18.52 9.34 -53.23
N CYS A 274 -17.72 8.51 -53.93
CA CYS A 274 -17.23 8.75 -55.30
C CYS A 274 -16.23 7.66 -55.76
N VAL A 275 -16.33 7.34 -57.05
CA VAL A 275 -15.78 6.19 -57.78
C VAL A 275 -14.29 6.33 -58.05
N GLY A 276 -13.54 5.21 -58.00
CA GLY A 276 -12.27 5.09 -58.70
C GLY A 276 -11.15 4.38 -57.93
N THR A 277 -10.94 3.12 -58.29
CA THR A 277 -9.62 2.47 -58.37
C THR A 277 -8.92 2.05 -57.06
N GLN A 278 -8.76 0.72 -56.95
CA GLN A 278 -7.83 -0.04 -56.11
C GLN A 278 -8.10 -0.08 -54.60
N LEU A 279 -9.03 -0.97 -54.22
CA LEU A 279 -8.93 -1.70 -52.95
C LEU A 279 -7.71 -2.62 -52.99
N SER A 280 -6.71 -2.36 -52.14
CA SER A 280 -5.92 -3.44 -51.54
C SER A 280 -5.28 -2.96 -50.24
N THR A 281 -5.37 -3.84 -49.24
CA THR A 281 -4.77 -3.79 -47.89
C THR A 281 -5.50 -2.96 -46.83
N LEU A 282 -5.68 -3.57 -45.66
CA LEU A 282 -6.30 -3.09 -44.41
C LEU A 282 -7.79 -3.45 -44.15
N GLY A 283 -8.38 -4.36 -44.92
CA GLY A 283 -9.73 -4.90 -44.69
C GLY A 283 -9.84 -6.33 -44.15
N GLU A 284 -8.74 -7.10 -44.10
CA GLU A 284 -8.81 -8.58 -43.87
C GLU A 284 -8.30 -9.06 -42.51
N ALA A 285 -7.91 -8.18 -41.58
CA ALA A 285 -7.32 -8.60 -40.30
C ALA A 285 -8.34 -8.86 -39.16
N ALA A 286 -9.65 -8.91 -39.46
CA ALA A 286 -10.71 -9.04 -38.44
C ALA A 286 -11.60 -10.27 -38.65
N CYS A 287 -11.03 -11.44 -38.95
CA CYS A 287 -11.74 -12.72 -38.85
C CYS A 287 -10.78 -13.91 -38.70
N LEU A 288 -10.13 -14.05 -37.54
CA LEU A 288 -9.40 -15.28 -37.18
C LEU A 288 -10.16 -16.06 -36.09
N SER A 289 -11.23 -16.70 -36.59
CA SER A 289 -11.90 -17.91 -36.11
C SER A 289 -11.83 -18.28 -34.62
N SER A 290 -12.94 -18.02 -33.92
CA SER A 290 -13.36 -18.71 -32.70
C SER A 290 -13.90 -20.13 -32.98
N GLN A 291 -13.26 -20.89 -33.85
CA GLN A 291 -13.60 -22.30 -34.00
C GLN A 291 -13.06 -23.07 -32.79
N ARG A 292 -13.96 -23.66 -32.00
CA ARG A 292 -13.57 -24.53 -30.87
C ARG A 292 -12.69 -25.66 -31.42
N LYS A 293 -11.40 -25.61 -31.12
CA LYS A 293 -10.46 -26.68 -31.46
C LYS A 293 -10.89 -27.98 -30.74
N PRO A 294 -10.63 -29.16 -31.33
CA PRO A 294 -11.00 -30.44 -30.74
C PRO A 294 -10.49 -30.64 -29.31
N ALA A 295 -11.16 -31.48 -28.53
CA ALA A 295 -10.68 -31.84 -27.20
C ALA A 295 -9.25 -32.43 -27.28
N GLY A 296 -8.35 -31.95 -26.42
CA GLY A 296 -6.92 -32.35 -26.44
C GLY A 296 -6.02 -31.57 -27.41
N TYR A 297 -6.56 -30.67 -28.24
CA TYR A 297 -5.73 -29.86 -29.14
C TYR A 297 -4.68 -29.01 -28.41
N TRP A 298 -5.07 -28.44 -27.26
CA TRP A 298 -4.23 -27.53 -26.47
C TRP A 298 -3.24 -28.22 -25.52
N THR A 299 -3.35 -29.54 -25.32
CA THR A 299 -2.39 -30.30 -24.52
C THR A 299 -1.14 -30.67 -25.31
N ASP A 300 -1.22 -30.66 -26.65
CA ASP A 300 -0.10 -30.89 -27.55
C ASP A 300 0.76 -29.62 -27.70
N PHE A 301 2.05 -29.74 -27.40
CA PHE A 301 3.00 -28.62 -27.42
C PHE A 301 3.33 -28.15 -28.84
N GLU A 302 3.38 -29.04 -29.83
CA GLU A 302 3.71 -28.66 -31.22
C GLU A 302 2.58 -27.84 -31.85
N ARG A 303 1.33 -28.14 -31.50
CA ARG A 303 0.17 -27.34 -31.91
C ARG A 303 0.16 -25.96 -31.25
N LEU A 304 0.47 -25.91 -29.96
CA LEU A 304 0.64 -24.65 -29.23
C LEU A 304 1.74 -23.79 -29.86
N LYS A 305 2.90 -24.39 -30.15
CA LYS A 305 4.04 -23.75 -30.80
C LYS A 305 3.67 -23.17 -32.16
N SER A 306 3.02 -23.96 -33.01
CA SER A 306 2.57 -23.51 -34.33
C SER A 306 1.67 -22.28 -34.22
N ASP A 307 0.72 -22.29 -33.28
CA ASP A 307 -0.20 -21.17 -33.09
C ASP A 307 0.49 -19.91 -32.53
N ILE A 308 1.46 -20.06 -31.62
CA ILE A 308 2.24 -18.93 -31.08
C ILE A 308 3.13 -18.32 -32.16
N LEU A 309 3.83 -19.15 -32.94
CA LEU A 309 4.71 -18.68 -34.02
C LEU A 309 3.92 -18.02 -35.15
N THR A 310 2.76 -18.59 -35.51
CA THR A 310 1.85 -17.99 -36.51
C THR A 310 1.35 -16.64 -36.03
N LEU A 311 0.95 -16.52 -34.76
CA LEU A 311 0.50 -15.25 -34.17
C LEU A 311 1.63 -14.22 -34.12
N ASN A 312 2.86 -14.64 -33.79
CA ASN A 312 4.03 -13.77 -33.81
C ASN A 312 4.35 -13.25 -35.23
N ALA A 313 4.27 -14.11 -36.24
CA ALA A 313 4.46 -13.74 -37.64
C ALA A 313 3.40 -12.72 -38.09
N GLN A 314 2.13 -12.94 -37.74
CA GLN A 314 1.02 -12.04 -38.05
C GLN A 314 1.17 -10.65 -37.41
N LEU A 315 1.81 -10.57 -36.24
CA LEU A 315 2.01 -9.33 -35.50
C LEU A 315 3.36 -8.66 -35.77
N GLY A 316 4.22 -9.26 -36.60
CA GLY A 316 5.59 -8.80 -36.82
C GLY A 316 6.49 -8.91 -35.58
N GLN A 317 6.13 -9.76 -34.61
CA GLN A 317 6.82 -9.93 -33.32
C GLN A 317 7.60 -11.25 -33.27
N ILE A 318 8.48 -11.44 -34.26
CA ILE A 318 9.31 -12.65 -34.37
C ILE A 318 10.27 -12.73 -33.17
N GLY A 319 10.35 -13.89 -32.54
CA GLY A 319 11.27 -14.11 -31.40
C GLY A 319 10.81 -13.57 -30.05
N VAL A 320 9.60 -13.02 -29.93
CA VAL A 320 9.06 -12.46 -28.68
C VAL A 320 7.85 -13.27 -28.20
N MET A 321 7.75 -13.53 -26.91
CA MET A 321 6.59 -14.23 -26.35
C MET A 321 5.39 -13.27 -26.17
N PRO A 322 4.20 -13.58 -26.74
CA PRO A 322 3.01 -12.75 -26.57
C PRO A 322 2.62 -12.55 -25.10
N LYS A 323 2.26 -11.32 -24.72
CA LYS A 323 1.77 -11.02 -23.37
C LYS A 323 0.33 -11.53 -23.19
N ALA A 324 -0.02 -11.98 -21.99
CA ALA A 324 -1.38 -12.43 -21.68
C ALA A 324 -2.45 -11.36 -21.98
N ALA A 325 -2.16 -10.08 -21.75
CA ALA A 325 -3.05 -8.98 -22.07
C ALA A 325 -3.29 -8.82 -23.58
N GLN A 326 -2.23 -9.00 -24.38
CA GLN A 326 -2.27 -8.91 -25.84
C GLN A 326 -3.09 -10.06 -26.44
N LEU A 327 -2.90 -11.30 -25.95
CA LEU A 327 -3.71 -12.44 -26.38
C LEU A 327 -5.21 -12.23 -26.07
N ARG A 328 -5.54 -11.64 -24.91
CA ARG A 328 -6.92 -11.31 -24.55
C ARG A 328 -7.51 -10.22 -25.44
N GLN A 329 -6.74 -9.18 -25.76
CA GLN A 329 -7.15 -8.11 -26.68
C GLN A 329 -7.42 -8.64 -28.10
N LEU A 330 -6.64 -9.63 -28.54
CA LEU A 330 -6.81 -10.32 -29.83
C LEU A 330 -7.89 -11.41 -29.80
N GLY A 331 -8.62 -11.57 -28.69
CA GLY A 331 -9.66 -12.60 -28.56
C GLY A 331 -9.14 -14.03 -28.42
N ARG A 332 -7.82 -14.24 -28.33
CA ARG A 332 -7.14 -15.54 -28.18
C ARG A 332 -7.06 -15.99 -26.72
N TYR A 333 -8.22 -16.03 -26.07
CA TYR A 333 -8.36 -16.48 -24.68
C TYR A 333 -8.02 -17.97 -24.52
N ASP A 334 -8.32 -18.76 -25.55
CA ASP A 334 -7.97 -20.16 -25.72
C ASP A 334 -6.47 -20.40 -25.57
N LEU A 335 -5.65 -19.63 -26.32
CA LEU A 335 -4.20 -19.73 -26.30
C LEU A 335 -3.62 -19.29 -24.95
N ALA A 336 -4.14 -18.19 -24.40
CA ALA A 336 -3.73 -17.68 -23.09
C ALA A 336 -3.99 -18.69 -21.95
N MET A 337 -5.13 -19.38 -22.02
CA MET A 337 -5.51 -20.43 -21.08
C MET A 337 -4.68 -21.69 -21.29
N ALA A 338 -4.44 -22.11 -22.53
CA ALA A 338 -3.62 -23.28 -22.85
C ALA A 338 -2.19 -23.16 -22.30
N ILE A 339 -1.54 -22.01 -22.54
CA ILE A 339 -0.21 -21.69 -22.02
C ILE A 339 -0.16 -21.84 -20.49
N SER A 340 -1.17 -21.28 -19.80
CA SER A 340 -1.21 -21.25 -18.33
C SER A 340 -1.60 -22.60 -17.71
N LYS A 341 -2.51 -23.34 -18.36
CA LYS A 341 -3.11 -24.56 -17.79
C LYS A 341 -2.32 -25.82 -18.10
N TYR A 342 -1.75 -25.95 -19.30
CA TYR A 342 -1.16 -27.21 -19.77
C TYR A 342 0.36 -27.17 -19.90
N HIS A 343 0.97 -26.00 -20.11
CA HIS A 343 2.39 -25.90 -20.52
C HIS A 343 3.30 -25.15 -19.54
N GLY A 344 2.85 -24.99 -18.29
CA GLY A 344 3.66 -24.42 -17.21
C GLY A 344 3.81 -22.89 -17.27
N GLY A 345 2.95 -22.20 -18.02
CA GLY A 345 2.91 -20.75 -18.12
C GLY A 345 3.87 -20.16 -19.15
N TYR A 346 3.76 -18.84 -19.33
CA TYR A 346 4.37 -18.13 -20.45
C TYR A 346 5.90 -18.22 -20.48
N ARG A 347 6.56 -18.24 -19.30
CA ARG A 347 8.01 -18.38 -19.22
C ARG A 347 8.49 -19.78 -19.64
N SER A 348 7.80 -20.82 -19.19
CA SER A 348 8.11 -22.21 -19.56
C SER A 348 8.00 -22.38 -21.07
N VAL A 349 6.90 -21.90 -21.65
CA VAL A 349 6.68 -21.93 -23.10
C VAL A 349 7.73 -21.10 -23.84
N ALA A 350 8.03 -19.88 -23.38
CA ALA A 350 9.05 -19.04 -24.02
C ALA A 350 10.43 -19.69 -24.01
N SER A 351 10.86 -20.27 -22.89
CA SER A 351 12.12 -20.99 -22.77
C SER A 351 12.19 -22.20 -23.71
N ARG A 352 11.09 -22.95 -23.86
CA ARG A 352 11.02 -24.10 -24.77
C ARG A 352 11.02 -23.70 -26.24
N LEU A 353 10.56 -22.49 -26.55
CA LEU A 353 10.47 -21.97 -27.92
C LEU A 353 11.63 -21.04 -28.31
N GLY A 354 12.57 -20.77 -27.40
CA GLY A 354 13.63 -19.78 -27.63
C GLY A 354 13.09 -18.35 -27.79
N LEU A 355 11.91 -18.05 -27.26
CA LEU A 355 11.30 -16.72 -27.32
C LEU A 355 11.72 -15.87 -26.12
N THR A 356 11.89 -14.56 -26.35
CA THR A 356 12.15 -13.59 -25.28
C THR A 356 10.87 -13.33 -24.47
N TYR A 357 10.93 -13.50 -23.13
CA TYR A 357 9.78 -13.30 -22.23
C TYR A 357 10.06 -12.24 -21.17
N THR A 358 9.37 -11.10 -21.27
CA THR A 358 9.52 -9.94 -20.36
C THR A 358 8.56 -9.96 -19.16
N GLY A 359 7.98 -11.11 -18.80
CA GLY A 359 7.07 -11.22 -17.65
C GLY A 359 7.84 -11.46 -16.35
N GLN A 360 7.76 -10.48 -15.44
CA GLN A 360 8.40 -10.54 -14.12
C GLN A 360 7.59 -11.38 -13.12
N ARG A 361 8.29 -12.09 -12.22
CA ARG A 361 7.70 -12.98 -11.19
C ARG A 361 6.85 -12.19 -10.19
N PHE A 362 5.85 -12.85 -9.59
CA PHE A 362 5.22 -12.34 -8.35
C PHE A 362 6.32 -12.20 -7.27
N GLY A 363 6.46 -11.00 -6.68
CA GLY A 363 7.54 -10.70 -5.73
C GLY A 363 8.84 -10.14 -6.34
N TYR A 364 8.98 -10.10 -7.68
CA TYR A 364 10.20 -9.59 -8.35
C TYR A 364 10.59 -8.18 -7.86
N TRP A 365 9.62 -7.27 -7.79
CA TRP A 365 9.80 -5.90 -7.31
C TRP A 365 9.98 -5.75 -5.80
N HIS A 366 9.76 -6.81 -5.01
CA HIS A 366 10.00 -6.79 -3.57
C HIS A 366 11.47 -7.05 -3.23
N ASP A 367 12.24 -7.59 -4.18
CA ASP A 367 13.68 -7.76 -4.05
C ASP A 367 14.40 -6.52 -4.61
N PHE A 368 15.20 -5.89 -3.75
CA PHE A 368 15.91 -4.66 -4.10
C PHE A 368 16.96 -4.88 -5.20
N ALA A 369 17.59 -6.06 -5.28
CA ALA A 369 18.59 -6.36 -6.30
C ALA A 369 18.01 -6.28 -7.73
N ASN A 370 16.75 -6.70 -7.88
CA ASN A 370 16.03 -6.59 -9.15
C ASN A 370 15.70 -5.12 -9.48
N VAL A 371 15.28 -4.34 -8.47
CA VAL A 371 15.04 -2.89 -8.66
C VAL A 371 16.34 -2.18 -9.06
N GLU A 372 17.46 -2.52 -8.43
CA GLU A 372 18.77 -1.98 -8.75
C GLU A 372 19.20 -2.31 -10.18
N GLY A 373 19.09 -3.58 -10.59
CA GLY A 373 19.44 -4.01 -11.94
C GLY A 373 18.62 -3.33 -13.03
N GLU A 374 17.29 -3.29 -12.87
CA GLU A 374 16.38 -2.63 -13.81
C GLU A 374 16.61 -1.11 -13.86
N LEU A 375 16.88 -0.50 -12.71
CA LEU A 375 17.17 0.93 -12.62
C LEU A 375 18.50 1.30 -13.27
N LYS A 376 19.55 0.47 -13.09
CA LYS A 376 20.84 0.64 -13.77
C LYS A 376 20.70 0.48 -15.28
N ALA A 377 19.98 -0.55 -15.74
CA ALA A 377 19.70 -0.77 -17.16
C ALA A 377 18.92 0.41 -17.78
N PHE A 378 17.93 0.93 -17.06
CA PHE A 378 17.20 2.12 -17.49
C PHE A 378 18.13 3.35 -17.60
N ILE A 379 19.00 3.56 -16.61
CA ILE A 379 19.95 4.69 -16.60
C ILE A 379 20.95 4.57 -17.75
N GLU A 380 21.43 3.35 -18.05
CA GLU A 380 22.35 3.08 -19.15
C GLU A 380 21.71 3.33 -20.51
N GLN A 381 20.42 2.99 -20.68
CA GLN A 381 19.72 3.18 -21.95
C GLN A 381 19.19 4.60 -22.17
N GLN A 382 18.68 5.26 -21.13
CA GLN A 382 17.87 6.49 -21.28
C GLN A 382 18.15 7.55 -20.19
N GLY A 383 19.04 7.28 -19.24
CA GLY A 383 19.28 8.15 -18.09
C GLY A 383 20.66 8.82 -18.10
N THR A 384 21.06 9.32 -16.93
CA THR A 384 22.38 9.90 -16.70
C THR A 384 23.11 9.07 -15.65
N PRO A 385 24.33 8.57 -15.93
CA PRO A 385 25.08 7.75 -14.98
C PRO A 385 25.23 8.42 -13.62
N GLY A 386 24.90 7.68 -12.56
CA GLY A 386 24.99 8.16 -11.17
C GLY A 386 23.91 9.16 -10.76
N VAL A 387 22.91 9.45 -11.60
CA VAL A 387 21.77 10.32 -11.29
C VAL A 387 20.48 9.51 -11.27
N MET A 388 19.67 9.71 -10.22
CA MET A 388 18.41 9.02 -10.03
C MET A 388 17.33 9.54 -11.01
N PRO A 389 16.68 8.69 -11.83
CA PRO A 389 15.56 9.11 -12.67
C PRO A 389 14.38 9.64 -11.86
N SER A 390 13.72 10.66 -12.38
CA SER A 390 12.46 11.15 -11.81
C SER A 390 11.32 10.17 -12.10
N ARG A 391 10.28 10.19 -11.25
CA ARG A 391 9.08 9.40 -11.49
C ARG A 391 8.45 9.70 -12.85
N GLN A 392 8.45 10.97 -13.27
CA GLN A 392 7.89 11.38 -14.54
C GLN A 392 8.70 10.82 -15.73
N GLN A 393 10.03 10.79 -15.63
CA GLN A 393 10.89 10.18 -16.66
C GLN A 393 10.59 8.68 -16.83
N LEU A 394 10.46 7.94 -15.71
CA LEU A 394 10.08 6.53 -15.75
C LEU A 394 8.69 6.31 -16.34
N GLU A 395 7.70 7.14 -15.97
CA GLU A 395 6.34 7.00 -16.49
C GLU A 395 6.23 7.32 -17.98
N GLN A 396 6.99 8.32 -18.47
CA GLN A 396 7.07 8.69 -19.90
C GLN A 396 7.74 7.59 -20.73
N ALA A 397 8.73 6.90 -20.17
CA ALA A 397 9.39 5.76 -20.81
C ALA A 397 8.56 4.45 -20.75
N GLY A 398 7.37 4.48 -20.14
CA GLY A 398 6.52 3.28 -19.98
C GLY A 398 6.89 2.40 -18.78
N GLU A 399 7.92 2.78 -18.01
CA GLU A 399 8.44 2.09 -16.83
C GLU A 399 7.66 2.37 -15.55
N LYS A 400 6.32 2.39 -15.67
CA LYS A 400 5.40 2.51 -14.53
C LYS A 400 5.64 1.44 -13.44
N PRO A 401 5.95 0.17 -13.77
CA PRO A 401 6.24 -0.85 -12.76
C PRO A 401 7.50 -0.53 -11.95
N LEU A 402 8.58 -0.06 -12.59
CA LEU A 402 9.81 0.34 -11.92
C LEU A 402 9.59 1.56 -11.02
N ALA A 403 8.81 2.54 -11.47
CA ALA A 403 8.41 3.69 -10.66
C ALA A 403 7.62 3.27 -9.39
N ALA A 404 6.73 2.29 -9.51
CA ALA A 404 5.99 1.73 -8.38
C ALA A 404 6.91 0.94 -7.43
N ALA A 405 7.86 0.18 -7.98
CA ALA A 405 8.84 -0.59 -7.21
C ALA A 405 9.75 0.30 -6.36
N ILE A 406 10.23 1.43 -6.92
CA ILE A 406 10.97 2.43 -6.15
C ILE A 406 10.16 2.93 -4.95
N GLY A 407 8.83 3.09 -5.12
CA GLY A 407 7.91 3.42 -4.02
C GLY A 407 7.85 2.36 -2.93
N LEU A 408 7.84 1.07 -3.30
CA LEU A 408 7.84 -0.05 -2.34
C LEU A 408 9.11 -0.06 -1.48
N HIS A 409 10.25 0.36 -2.03
CA HIS A 409 11.55 0.40 -1.34
C HIS A 409 11.85 1.73 -0.64
N GLY A 410 10.81 2.45 -0.19
CA GLY A 410 10.97 3.68 0.59
C GLY A 410 11.08 4.96 -0.26
N GLY A 411 10.83 4.86 -1.57
CA GLY A 411 10.79 6.00 -2.48
C GLY A 411 12.16 6.43 -3.02
N VAL A 412 12.13 7.40 -3.93
CA VAL A 412 13.28 7.86 -4.73
C VAL A 412 14.48 8.24 -3.86
N LEU A 413 14.24 8.90 -2.71
CA LEU A 413 15.27 9.31 -1.76
C LEU A 413 16.00 8.12 -1.12
N ALA A 414 15.25 7.12 -0.66
CA ALA A 414 15.80 5.94 0.00
C ALA A 414 16.62 5.11 -0.99
N VAL A 415 16.07 4.88 -2.18
CA VAL A 415 16.74 4.13 -3.25
C VAL A 415 18.00 4.85 -3.73
N ALA A 416 17.95 6.17 -3.96
CA ALA A 416 19.12 6.95 -4.39
C ALA A 416 20.27 6.88 -3.37
N ARG A 417 19.97 7.01 -2.06
CA ARG A 417 20.98 6.84 -1.00
C ARG A 417 21.58 5.46 -0.99
N ARG A 418 20.75 4.43 -1.18
CA ARG A 418 21.16 3.02 -1.14
C ARG A 418 22.10 2.66 -2.30
N LEU A 419 21.93 3.33 -3.45
CA LEU A 419 22.73 3.14 -4.67
C LEU A 419 23.85 4.17 -4.85
N GLY A 420 23.99 5.14 -3.93
CA GLY A 420 24.94 6.24 -4.08
C GLY A 420 24.62 7.20 -5.23
N PHE A 421 23.38 7.21 -5.73
CA PHE A 421 22.96 8.10 -6.81
C PHE A 421 22.64 9.51 -6.30
N LYS A 422 22.98 10.51 -7.11
CA LYS A 422 22.58 11.90 -6.87
C LYS A 422 21.13 12.08 -7.31
N LEU A 423 20.34 12.81 -6.52
CA LEU A 423 19.01 13.23 -6.98
C LEU A 423 19.18 14.31 -8.06
N PRO A 424 18.37 14.28 -9.13
CA PRO A 424 18.48 15.21 -10.24
C PRO A 424 18.21 16.65 -9.80
N TYR A 425 17.43 16.83 -8.72
CA TYR A 425 17.19 18.11 -8.07
C TYR A 425 17.29 17.93 -6.55
N GLY A 426 18.39 18.38 -5.96
CA GLY A 426 18.52 18.41 -4.50
C GLY A 426 17.46 19.35 -3.92
N ARG A 427 16.57 18.85 -3.05
CA ARG A 427 15.77 19.74 -2.20
C ARG A 427 16.74 20.56 -1.36
N LYS A 428 16.91 21.82 -1.74
CA LYS A 428 17.76 22.76 -1.03
C LYS A 428 17.23 22.96 0.40
N PRO A 429 18.10 23.23 1.39
CA PRO A 429 17.70 23.39 2.79
C PRO A 429 16.55 24.38 2.98
N ARG A 430 15.76 24.19 4.05
CA ARG A 430 14.65 25.10 4.37
C ARG A 430 15.18 26.53 4.52
N GLY A 431 14.66 27.46 3.72
CA GLY A 431 15.12 28.86 3.70
C GLY A 431 16.13 29.19 2.60
N TYR A 432 16.68 28.21 1.86
CA TYR A 432 17.63 28.45 0.77
C TYR A 432 17.10 29.44 -0.28
N TRP A 433 15.85 29.27 -0.70
CA TRP A 433 15.18 30.14 -1.68
C TRP A 433 14.74 31.50 -1.14
N LYS A 434 14.77 31.69 0.19
CA LYS A 434 14.53 33.00 0.81
C LYS A 434 15.78 33.87 0.80
N ASN A 435 16.96 33.27 0.59
CA ASN A 435 18.20 34.02 0.45
C ASN A 435 18.31 34.55 -1.01
N PRO A 436 18.34 35.89 -1.21
CA PRO A 436 18.42 36.50 -2.53
C PRO A 436 19.69 36.12 -3.31
N ASP A 437 20.81 35.87 -2.65
CA ASP A 437 22.09 35.55 -3.31
C ASP A 437 22.06 34.14 -3.92
N ASN A 438 21.41 33.20 -3.23
CA ASN A 438 21.17 31.86 -3.75
C ASN A 438 20.25 31.89 -4.96
N LEU A 439 19.17 32.68 -4.90
CA LEU A 439 18.25 32.83 -6.02
C LEU A 439 18.95 33.48 -7.22
N LYS A 440 19.76 34.53 -7.00
CA LYS A 440 20.54 35.20 -8.05
C LYS A 440 21.49 34.23 -8.74
N SER A 441 22.26 33.46 -7.97
CA SER A 441 23.24 32.51 -8.51
C SER A 441 22.58 31.44 -9.39
N GLU A 442 21.43 30.91 -8.94
CA GLU A 442 20.68 29.90 -9.69
C GLU A 442 20.04 30.47 -10.97
N LEU A 443 19.54 31.71 -10.94
CA LEU A 443 18.99 32.37 -12.13
C LEU A 443 20.07 32.72 -13.16
N VAL A 444 21.25 33.16 -12.72
CA VAL A 444 22.39 33.42 -13.60
C VAL A 444 22.87 32.12 -14.25
N ALA A 445 22.96 31.02 -13.50
CA ALA A 445 23.33 29.72 -14.05
C ALA A 445 22.33 29.24 -15.12
N VAL A 446 21.02 29.44 -14.88
CA VAL A 446 20.00 29.12 -15.88
C VAL A 446 20.06 30.03 -17.10
N ALA A 447 20.30 31.33 -16.93
CA ALA A 447 20.46 32.28 -18.04
C ALA A 447 21.65 31.89 -18.94
N VAL A 448 22.76 31.44 -18.34
CA VAL A 448 23.91 30.88 -19.09
C VAL A 448 23.52 29.58 -19.80
N GLN A 449 22.80 28.68 -19.13
CA GLN A 449 22.33 27.41 -19.72
C GLN A 449 21.40 27.62 -20.92
N LEU A 450 20.57 28.67 -20.90
CA LEU A 450 19.66 29.05 -21.98
C LEU A 450 20.35 29.84 -23.11
N GLY A 451 21.65 30.14 -22.98
CA GLY A 451 22.39 30.96 -23.95
C GLY A 451 22.01 32.44 -23.92
N THR A 452 21.35 32.91 -22.86
CA THR A 452 20.87 34.29 -22.70
C THR A 452 21.45 34.94 -21.44
N PRO A 453 22.80 35.04 -21.31
CA PRO A 453 23.43 35.61 -20.12
C PRO A 453 22.96 37.04 -19.88
N GLY A 454 22.59 37.35 -18.63
CA GLY A 454 22.09 38.67 -18.26
C GLY A 454 20.60 38.91 -18.58
N VAL A 455 19.90 37.96 -19.21
CA VAL A 455 18.44 38.03 -19.45
C VAL A 455 17.71 37.17 -18.43
N MET A 456 16.58 37.68 -17.91
CA MET A 456 15.72 36.96 -16.98
C MET A 456 15.02 35.80 -17.71
N PRO A 457 15.15 34.54 -17.25
CA PRO A 457 14.43 33.41 -17.84
C PRO A 457 12.92 33.56 -17.77
N THR A 458 12.21 33.26 -18.86
CA THR A 458 10.74 33.26 -18.90
C THR A 458 10.16 32.06 -18.15
N ARG A 459 8.87 32.14 -17.80
CA ARG A 459 8.18 31.02 -17.14
C ARG A 459 8.20 29.77 -18.02
N GLU A 460 7.98 29.94 -19.31
CA GLU A 460 7.95 28.87 -20.32
C GLU A 460 9.31 28.21 -20.44
N GLN A 461 10.39 29.01 -20.49
CA GLN A 461 11.76 28.51 -20.50
C GLN A 461 12.08 27.70 -19.25
N LEU A 462 11.69 28.19 -18.06
CA LEU A 462 11.87 27.46 -16.79
C LEU A 462 11.11 26.14 -16.74
N VAL A 463 9.90 26.07 -17.29
CA VAL A 463 9.13 24.83 -17.42
C VAL A 463 9.80 23.86 -18.39
N GLN A 464 10.28 24.36 -19.53
CA GLN A 464 10.93 23.56 -20.57
C GLN A 464 12.23 22.89 -20.07
N ILE A 465 13.03 23.60 -19.25
CA ILE A 465 14.24 23.04 -18.62
C ILE A 465 13.96 22.32 -17.30
N GLN A 466 12.68 22.11 -16.96
CA GLN A 466 12.23 21.43 -15.74
C GLN A 466 12.71 22.08 -14.42
N ARG A 467 12.90 23.40 -14.40
CA ARG A 467 13.30 24.20 -13.22
C ARG A 467 12.10 24.94 -12.61
N ALA A 468 11.00 24.22 -12.39
CA ALA A 468 9.74 24.79 -11.91
C ALA A 468 9.81 25.33 -10.46
N GLU A 469 10.79 24.89 -9.67
CA GLU A 469 11.01 25.40 -8.31
C GLU A 469 11.47 26.87 -8.30
N LEU A 470 12.15 27.33 -9.35
CA LEU A 470 12.53 28.74 -9.49
C LEU A 470 11.30 29.63 -9.70
N ILE A 471 10.23 29.12 -10.30
CA ILE A 471 8.97 29.87 -10.48
C ILE A 471 8.38 30.24 -9.12
N SER A 472 8.36 29.29 -8.18
CA SER A 472 7.88 29.53 -6.81
C SER A 472 8.85 30.41 -6.02
N ALA A 473 10.17 30.22 -6.20
CA ALA A 473 11.19 31.04 -5.55
C ALA A 473 11.12 32.51 -5.99
N ILE A 474 10.93 32.78 -7.30
CA ILE A 474 10.76 34.13 -7.85
C ILE A 474 9.50 34.79 -7.28
N ALA A 475 8.38 34.07 -7.24
CA ALA A 475 7.13 34.58 -6.67
C ALA A 475 7.28 34.97 -5.19
N THR A 476 7.99 34.14 -4.41
CA THR A 476 8.25 34.37 -2.98
C THR A 476 9.19 35.57 -2.74
N ASN A 477 10.04 35.92 -3.72
CA ASN A 477 11.00 37.03 -3.64
C ASN A 477 10.51 38.32 -4.33
N GLY A 478 9.19 38.47 -4.51
CA GLY A 478 8.57 39.70 -5.02
C GLY A 478 8.22 39.69 -6.51
N GLY A 479 8.30 38.53 -7.17
CA GLY A 479 7.87 38.33 -8.57
C GLY A 479 8.91 38.74 -9.61
N TRP A 480 8.65 38.37 -10.87
CA TRP A 480 9.60 38.53 -12.00
C TRP A 480 10.14 39.95 -12.16
N PRO A 481 9.31 41.01 -12.18
CA PRO A 481 9.83 42.38 -12.37
C PRO A 481 10.74 42.84 -11.23
N SER A 482 10.40 42.49 -9.99
CA SER A 482 11.17 42.86 -8.80
C SER A 482 12.49 42.11 -8.75
N VAL A 483 12.47 40.81 -9.04
CA VAL A 483 13.66 39.95 -9.08
C VAL A 483 14.60 40.35 -10.21
N ALA A 484 14.08 40.63 -11.41
CA ALA A 484 14.88 41.11 -12.55
C ALA A 484 15.59 42.43 -12.23
N ARG A 485 14.86 43.41 -11.67
CA ARG A 485 15.44 44.69 -11.25
C ARG A 485 16.48 44.51 -10.14
N ARG A 486 16.18 43.67 -9.14
CA ARG A 486 17.05 43.42 -7.98
C ARG A 486 18.36 42.76 -8.38
N PHE A 487 18.37 41.93 -9.41
CA PHE A 487 19.55 41.18 -9.84
C PHE A 487 20.20 41.72 -11.11
N GLY A 488 19.70 42.81 -11.69
CA GLY A 488 20.25 43.42 -12.90
C GLY A 488 20.05 42.57 -14.16
N LEU A 489 18.98 41.76 -14.20
CA LEU A 489 18.63 40.93 -15.35
C LEU A 489 17.65 41.67 -16.26
N ALA A 490 17.90 41.64 -17.58
CA ALA A 490 17.01 42.24 -18.58
C ALA A 490 15.68 41.47 -18.62
N ASN A 491 14.55 42.20 -18.61
CA ASN A 491 13.22 41.60 -18.67
C ASN A 491 12.84 41.32 -20.15
N PRO A 492 12.65 40.06 -20.55
CA PRO A 492 12.30 39.73 -21.94
C PRO A 492 10.91 40.26 -22.37
N ASN A 493 10.03 40.62 -21.43
CA ASN A 493 8.67 41.11 -21.71
C ASN A 493 8.53 42.64 -21.67
N LYS A 494 9.62 43.41 -21.58
CA LYS A 494 9.56 44.88 -21.75
C LYS A 494 9.73 45.26 -23.22
N GLY A 495 8.64 45.17 -23.97
CA GLY A 495 8.42 46.05 -25.12
C GLY A 495 7.97 47.43 -24.63
N TYR A 496 8.66 48.48 -25.09
CA TYR A 496 8.31 49.91 -25.10
C TYR A 496 7.19 50.41 -24.18
N THR A 497 7.57 51.19 -23.17
CA THR A 497 6.96 52.50 -22.88
C THR A 497 8.01 53.36 -22.16
N SER A 498 8.69 54.18 -22.95
CA SER A 498 9.25 55.48 -22.53
C SER A 498 8.16 56.53 -22.62
#